data_AF-A0A3C1G993-F1
#
_entry.id   AF-A0A3C1G993-F1
#
_cell.length_a   1.000
_cell.length_b   1.000
_cell.length_c   1.000
_cell.angle_alpha   90.00
_cell.angle_beta   90.00
_cell.angle_gamma   90.00
#
_symmetry.space_group_name_H-M   'P 1'
#
loop_
_entity.id
_entity.type
_entity.pdbx_description
1 polymer ?
#
loop_
_entity_poly.entity_id
_entity_poly.type
_entity_poly.pdbx_seq_one_letter_code
_entity_poly.pdbx_strand_id
1 'polypeptide(L)' 'MGELSFVEDVKQLAYGEGDVLRGEGILAITKALLLSGVSYVGGYPGAPVSYLIDVLADANEPVLRPLGVYFEQSGS' A
#
# COMPACT_ATOMS: atom_id res chain seq x y z
N MET A 1 -2.15 13.78 16.58
CA MET A 1 -1.47 13.64 15.28
C MET A 1 -2.57 13.25 14.31
N GLY A 2 -2.89 14.08 13.31
CA GLY A 2 -3.96 13.73 12.37
C GLY A 2 -3.58 12.43 11.65
N GLU A 3 -4.52 11.49 11.53
CA GLU A 3 -4.35 10.31 10.70
C GLU A 3 -3.96 10.78 9.30
N LEU A 4 -2.73 10.47 8.88
CA LEU A 4 -2.29 10.68 7.51
C LEU A 4 -3.07 9.68 6.66
N SER A 5 -4.16 10.13 6.04
CA SER A 5 -4.94 9.31 5.12
C SER A 5 -4.24 9.29 3.76
N PHE A 6 -3.89 8.09 3.27
CA PHE A 6 -3.26 7.89 1.98
C PHE A 6 -4.27 7.54 0.88
N VAL A 7 -5.57 7.64 1.16
CA VAL A 7 -6.66 7.16 0.29
C VAL A 7 -6.59 7.68 -1.16
N GLU A 8 -6.19 8.93 -1.37
CA GLU A 8 -6.00 9.45 -2.73
C GLU A 8 -4.64 9.02 -3.33
N ASP A 9 -3.59 9.03 -2.52
CA ASP A 9 -2.23 8.70 -2.95
C ASP A 9 -2.09 7.23 -3.35
N VAL A 10 -2.77 6.30 -2.67
CA VAL A 10 -2.72 4.86 -2.99
C VAL A 10 -3.25 4.54 -4.37
N LYS A 11 -4.11 5.38 -4.96
CA LYS A 11 -4.58 5.17 -6.35
C LYS A 11 -3.43 5.20 -7.35
N GLN A 12 -2.35 5.92 -7.05
CA GLN A 12 -1.13 5.95 -7.86
C GLN A 12 -0.43 4.57 -7.91
N LEU A 13 -0.75 3.65 -7.00
CA LEU A 13 -0.19 2.30 -7.03
C LEU A 13 -0.67 1.50 -8.26
N ALA A 14 -1.82 1.87 -8.85
CA ALA A 14 -2.35 1.27 -10.08
C ALA A 14 -1.72 1.85 -11.37
N TYR A 15 -0.89 2.89 -11.27
CA TYR A 15 -0.24 3.51 -12.41
C TYR A 15 0.59 2.53 -13.26
N GLY A 16 0.56 2.75 -14.58
CA GLY A 16 1.22 1.91 -15.56
C GLY A 16 2.64 2.38 -15.90
N GLU A 17 3.18 1.83 -16.98
CA GLU A 17 4.45 2.28 -17.54
C GLU A 17 4.35 3.73 -18.03
N GLY A 18 5.34 4.55 -17.70
CA GLY A 18 5.41 5.97 -18.11
C GLY A 18 4.68 6.94 -17.17
N ASP A 19 3.85 6.45 -16.26
CA ASP A 19 3.22 7.27 -15.22
C ASP A 19 4.22 7.67 -14.12
N VAL A 20 4.07 8.88 -13.59
CA VAL A 20 4.94 9.41 -12.52
C VAL A 20 4.22 9.30 -11.18
N LEU A 21 4.73 8.44 -10.29
CA LEU A 21 4.31 8.37 -8.90
C LEU A 21 4.93 9.51 -8.09
N ARG A 22 4.10 10.27 -7.38
CA ARG A 22 4.52 11.35 -6.45
C ARG A 22 3.93 11.08 -5.07
N GLY A 23 4.77 11.10 -4.05
CA GLY A 23 4.32 10.91 -2.68
C GLY A 23 5.49 10.59 -1.75
N GLU A 24 5.18 10.15 -0.55
CA GLU A 24 6.19 9.71 0.40
C GLU A 24 6.89 8.42 -0.04
N GLY A 25 8.11 8.20 0.47
CA GLY A 25 8.90 7.01 0.12
C GLY A 25 8.18 5.69 0.41
N ILE A 26 7.25 5.68 1.37
CA ILE A 26 6.46 4.49 1.69
C ILE A 26 5.54 4.07 0.53
N LEU A 27 4.97 5.03 -0.19
CA LEU A 27 4.15 4.77 -1.38
C LEU A 27 5.00 4.15 -2.50
N ALA A 28 6.23 4.65 -2.67
CA ALA A 28 7.18 4.10 -3.62
C ALA A 28 7.61 2.67 -3.26
N ILE A 29 7.82 2.38 -1.97
CA ILE A 29 8.12 1.02 -1.48
C ILE A 29 6.94 0.10 -1.79
N THR A 30 5.71 0.49 -1.45
CA THR A 30 4.51 -0.30 -1.75
C THR A 30 4.39 -0.56 -3.26
N LYS A 31 4.59 0.45 -4.11
CA LYS A 31 4.60 0.28 -5.57
C LYS A 31 5.66 -0.72 -6.02
N ALA A 32 6.88 -0.62 -5.47
CA ALA A 32 7.96 -1.54 -5.79
C ALA A 32 7.65 -2.99 -5.41
N LEU A 33 6.97 -3.22 -4.27
CA LEU A 33 6.50 -4.56 -3.89
C LEU A 33 5.51 -5.13 -4.92
N LEU A 34 4.53 -4.33 -5.34
CA LEU A 34 3.55 -4.75 -6.34
C LEU A 34 4.20 -5.05 -7.69
N LEU A 35 5.11 -4.19 -8.15
CA LEU A 35 5.87 -4.41 -9.39
C LEU A 35 6.80 -5.63 -9.32
N SER A 36 7.23 -6.01 -8.11
CA SER A 36 8.04 -7.22 -7.88
C SER A 36 7.21 -8.51 -7.87
N GLY A 37 5.90 -8.43 -8.10
CA GLY A 37 5.02 -9.59 -8.15
C GLY A 37 4.60 -10.12 -6.77
N VAL A 38 4.71 -9.31 -5.72
CA VAL A 38 4.19 -9.69 -4.40
C VAL A 38 2.67 -9.82 -4.47
N SER A 39 2.16 -11.02 -4.18
CA SER A 39 0.72 -11.33 -4.24
C SER A 39 0.07 -11.56 -2.88
N TYR A 40 0.85 -11.58 -1.79
CA TYR A 40 0.37 -11.73 -0.42
C TYR A 40 1.19 -10.84 0.51
N VAL A 41 0.50 -10.07 1.36
CA VAL A 41 1.12 -9.28 2.42
C VAL A 41 0.33 -9.48 3.71
N GLY A 42 1.01 -9.97 4.74
CA GLY A 42 0.51 -10.02 6.10
C GLY A 42 1.36 -9.13 7.00
N GLY A 43 0.76 -8.46 7.98
CA GLY A 43 1.51 -7.63 8.90
C GLY A 43 0.83 -7.32 10.22
N TYR A 44 1.64 -7.10 11.25
CA TYR A 44 1.18 -6.65 12.56
C TYR A 44 1.36 -5.13 12.66
N PRO A 45 0.32 -4.36 13.05
CA PRO A 45 0.44 -2.92 13.20
C PRO A 45 1.36 -2.58 14.39
N GLY A 46 2.40 -1.81 14.11
CA GLY A 46 3.35 -1.36 15.14
C GLY A 46 4.57 -0.68 14.54
N ALA A 47 5.20 0.22 15.30
CA ALA A 47 6.44 0.84 14.87
C ALA A 47 7.54 -0.21 14.66
N PRO A 48 8.39 -0.07 13.63
CA PRO A 48 8.49 1.06 12.70
C PRO A 48 7.66 0.92 11.42
N VAL A 49 6.84 -0.13 11.28
CA VAL A 49 6.15 -0.48 10.02
C VAL A 49 4.69 -0.05 9.98
N SER A 50 4.16 0.59 11.02
CA SER A 50 2.74 0.99 11.11
C SER A 50 2.27 1.74 9.86
N TYR A 51 3.04 2.73 9.40
CA TYR A 51 2.68 3.48 8.19
C TYR A 51 2.65 2.65 6.91
N LEU A 52 3.47 1.60 6.80
CA LEU A 52 3.39 0.68 5.66
C LEU A 52 2.06 -0.08 5.68
N ILE A 53 1.67 -0.56 6.87
CA ILE A 53 0.42 -1.30 7.07
C ILE A 53 -0.78 -0.39 6.79
N ASP A 54 -0.74 0.88 7.22
CA ASP A 54 -1.80 1.85 6.95
C ASP A 54 -1.96 2.11 5.44
N VAL A 55 -0.85 2.30 4.71
CA VAL A 55 -0.87 2.46 3.24
C VAL A 55 -1.44 1.21 2.55
N LEU A 56 -1.08 0.02 2.99
CA LEU A 56 -1.61 -1.23 2.45
C LEU A 56 -3.09 -1.41 2.76
N ALA A 57 -3.54 -0.97 3.94
CA ALA A 57 -4.94 -0.98 4.34
C ALA A 57 -5.77 -0.03 3.46
N ASP A 58 -5.31 1.22 3.28
CA ASP A 58 -5.94 2.21 2.40
C ASP A 58 -5.98 1.75 0.94
N ALA A 59 -4.93 1.04 0.49
CA ALA A 59 -4.83 0.50 -0.87
C ALA A 59 -5.67 -0.77 -1.11
N ASN A 60 -6.14 -1.44 -0.05
CA ASN A 60 -6.68 -2.80 -0.14
C ASN A 60 -7.86 -2.90 -1.11
N GLU A 61 -8.84 -2.03 -0.96
CA GLU A 61 -10.02 -1.99 -1.82
C GLU A 61 -9.75 -1.38 -3.21
N PRO A 62 -9.16 -0.18 -3.32
CA PRO A 62 -9.02 0.48 -4.62
C PRO A 62 -7.96 -0.15 -5.53
N VAL A 63 -7.00 -0.92 -5.00
CA VAL A 63 -5.84 -1.41 -5.76
C VAL A 63 -5.53 -2.88 -5.53
N LEU A 64 -5.33 -3.32 -4.29
CA LEU A 64 -4.79 -4.67 -4.03
C LEU A 64 -5.75 -5.78 -4.47
N ARG A 65 -7.02 -5.69 -4.08
CA ARG A 65 -8.05 -6.67 -4.48
C ARG A 65 -8.25 -6.75 -6.00
N PRO A 66 -8.38 -5.63 -6.75
CA PRO A 66 -8.40 -5.66 -8.22
C PRO A 66 -7.19 -6.34 -8.87
N LEU A 67 -6.01 -6.21 -8.25
CA LEU A 67 -4.77 -6.86 -8.71
C LEU A 67 -4.63 -8.32 -8.25
N GLY A 68 -5.58 -8.85 -7.47
CA GLY A 68 -5.50 -10.20 -6.90
C GLY A 68 -4.46 -10.34 -5.78
N VAL A 69 -4.04 -9.22 -5.18
CA VAL A 69 -3.10 -9.21 -4.05
C VAL A 69 -3.88 -9.33 -2.75
N TYR A 70 -3.54 -10.31 -1.93
CA TYR A 70 -4.17 -10.53 -0.64
C TYR A 70 -3.46 -9.75 0.46
N PHE A 71 -4.21 -8.95 1.20
CA PHE A 71 -3.73 -8.22 2.37
C PHE A 71 -4.44 -8.68 3.64
N GLU A 72 -3.66 -9.00 4.67
CA GLU A 72 -4.15 -9.41 5.98
C GLU A 72 -3.47 -8.61 7.10
N GLN A 73 -4.29 -7.98 7.94
CA GLN A 73 -3.81 -7.30 9.13
C GLN A 73 -3.95 -8.23 10.34
N SER A 74 -2.82 -8.59 10.95
CA SER A 74 -2.75 -9.42 12.15
C SER A 74 -2.92 -8.55 13.40
N GLY A 75 -3.82 -8.92 14.29
CA GLY A 75 -4.11 -8.17 15.52
C GLY A 75 -5.48 -7.50 15.44
N SER A 76 -6.51 -8.29 15.73
CA SER A 76 -7.88 -7.83 16.01
C SER A 76 -8.00 -7.25 17.41
#